data_AF-A0A938KB84-F1
#
_entry.id   AF-A0A938KB84-F1
#
_cell.length_a   1.000
_cell.length_b   1.000
_cell.length_c   1.000
_cell.angle_alpha   90.00
_cell.angle_beta   90.00
_cell.angle_gamma   90.00
#
_symmetry.space_group_name_H-M   'P 1'
#
loop_
_entity.id
_entity.type
_entity.pdbx_description
1 polymer ?
#
loop_
_entity_poly.entity_id
_entity_poly.type
_entity_poly.pdbx_seq_one_letter_code
_entity_poly.pdbx_strand_id
1 'polypeptide(L)' 'YVLLAPGEHLDLLVCRDCGSVSEVEDAAAVRELEQCIAARSGFSVLYHELEFYGTCPGCQRSKSAPPRLQSSQSA' A
#
# COMPACT_ATOMS: atom_id res chain seq x y z
N TYR A 1 -6.83 -6.46 8.79
CA TYR A 1 -7.48 -5.40 9.55
C TYR A 1 -6.44 -4.71 10.40
N VAL A 2 -6.27 -3.41 10.21
CA VAL A 2 -5.47 -2.56 11.07
C VAL A 2 -6.45 -1.85 12.01
N LEU A 3 -6.16 -1.86 13.31
CA LEU A 3 -6.96 -1.13 14.29
C LEU A 3 -6.36 0.26 14.45
N LEU A 4 -7.16 1.29 14.18
CA LEU A 4 -6.76 2.69 14.28
C LEU A 4 -7.59 3.40 15.35
N ALA A 5 -6.97 4.36 16.04
CA ALA A 5 -7.67 5.22 16.97
C ALA A 5 -8.63 6.15 16.20
N PRO A 6 -9.70 6.66 16.85
CA PRO A 6 -10.59 7.63 16.21
C PRO A 6 -9.83 8.85 15.71
N GLY A 7 -9.96 9.15 14.42
CA GLY A 7 -9.27 10.26 13.77
C GLY A 7 -7.90 9.91 13.18
N GLU A 8 -7.41 8.68 13.37
CA GLU A 8 -6.23 8.17 12.67
C GLU A 8 -6.63 7.41 11.41
N HIS A 9 -5.83 7.59 10.35
CA HIS A 9 -5.88 6.82 9.12
C HIS A 9 -4.46 6.43 8.73
N LEU A 10 -4.30 5.29 8.04
CA LEU A 10 -3.04 4.89 7.43
C LEU A 10 -3.29 4.65 5.95
N ASP A 11 -2.48 5.29 5.11
CA ASP A 11 -2.46 5.02 3.69
C ASP A 11 -1.59 3.79 3.43
N LEU A 12 -2.18 2.73 2.88
CA LEU A 12 -1.52 1.44 2.71
C LEU A 12 -1.11 1.19 1.26
N LEU A 13 0.01 0.50 1.07
CA LEU A 13 0.45 -0.07 -0.20
C LEU A 13 0.54 -1.60 -0.07
N VAL A 14 -0.25 -2.30 -0.87
CA VAL A 14 -0.43 -3.75 -0.80
C VAL A 14 0.11 -4.43 -2.06
N CYS A 15 0.92 -5.45 -1.88
CA CYS A 15 1.38 -6.30 -2.98
C CYS A 15 0.31 -7.31 -3.38
N ARG A 16 -0.10 -7.29 -4.65
CA ARG A 16 -1.07 -8.24 -5.22
C ARG A 16 -0.52 -9.66 -5.39
N ASP A 17 0.80 -9.82 -5.41
CA ASP A 17 1.44 -11.11 -5.66
C ASP A 17 1.73 -11.90 -4.37
N CYS A 18 2.18 -11.23 -3.31
CA CYS A 18 2.52 -11.89 -2.03
C CYS A 18 1.75 -11.38 -0.81
N GLY A 19 0.92 -10.34 -0.96
CA GLY A 19 0.14 -9.77 0.15
C GLY A 19 0.93 -8.91 1.12
N SER A 20 2.21 -8.60 0.86
CA SER A 20 2.98 -7.70 1.73
C SER A 20 2.35 -6.31 1.78
N VAL A 21 2.27 -5.72 2.97
CA VAL A 21 1.70 -4.38 3.20
C VAL A 21 2.81 -3.44 3.71
N SER A 22 2.84 -2.22 3.22
CA SER A 22 3.67 -1.13 3.72
C SER A 22 2.87 0.17 3.79
N GLU A 23 3.28 1.12 4.63
CA GLU A 23 2.71 2.47 4.64
C GLU A 23 3.20 3.28 3.44
N VAL A 24 2.40 4.26 3.00
CA VAL A 24 2.80 5.22 1.97
C VAL A 24 3.67 6.31 2.62
N GLU A 25 4.93 6.41 2.20
CA GLU A 25 5.91 7.33 2.81
C GLU A 25 5.62 8.82 2.53
N ASP A 26 5.00 9.15 1.40
CA ASP A 26 4.68 10.54 0.99
C ASP A 26 3.17 10.79 0.88
N ALA A 27 2.49 10.76 2.03
CA ALA A 27 1.07 11.07 2.14
C ALA A 27 0.76 12.60 2.04
N ALA A 28 1.72 13.47 1.72
CA ALA A 28 1.50 14.91 1.67
C ALA A 28 0.48 15.30 0.59
N ALA A 29 0.59 14.70 -0.60
CA ALA A 29 -0.32 14.96 -1.71
C ALA A 29 -1.78 14.52 -1.39
N VAL A 30 -1.95 13.44 -0.62
CA VAL A 30 -3.27 12.95 -0.20
C VAL A 30 -3.91 13.96 0.76
N ARG A 31 -3.14 14.46 1.74
CA ARG A 31 -3.59 15.49 2.68
C ARG A 31 -3.97 16.80 1.98
N GLU A 32 -3.22 17.22 0.97
CA GLU A 32 -3.56 18.41 0.18
C GLU A 32 -4.88 18.22 -0.58
N LEU A 33 -5.11 17.02 -1.12
CA LEU A 33 -6.36 16.69 -1.81
C LEU A 33 -7.56 16.72 -0.85
N GLU A 34 -7.44 16.15 0.35
CA GLU A 34 -8.49 16.23 1.39
C GLU A 34 -8.87 17.68 1.70
N GLN A 35 -7.87 18.54 1.92
CA GLN A 35 -8.08 19.97 2.21
C GLN A 35 -8.79 20.66 1.05
N CYS A 36 -8.40 20.37 -0.19
CA CYS A 36 -9.04 20.91 -1.38
C CYS A 36 -10.50 20.46 -1.50
N ILE A 37 -10.79 19.18 -1.21
CA ILE A 37 -12.16 18.64 -1.23
C ILE A 37 -13.01 19.30 -0.16
N ALA A 38 -12.52 19.42 1.07
CA ALA A 38 -13.22 20.10 2.17
C ALA A 38 -13.59 21.53 1.78
N ALA A 39 -12.61 22.30 1.28
CA ALA A 39 -12.79 23.69 0.89
C ALA A 39 -13.80 23.87 -0.25
N ARG A 40 -13.78 22.98 -1.26
CA ARG A 40 -14.66 23.11 -2.44
C ARG A 40 -16.07 22.57 -2.21
N SER A 41 -16.24 21.57 -1.36
CA SER A 41 -17.53 20.92 -1.13
C SER A 41 -18.31 21.51 0.05
N GLY A 42 -17.63 22.20 0.97
CA GLY A 42 -18.24 22.67 2.22
C GLY A 42 -18.43 21.58 3.29
N PHE A 43 -17.88 20.38 3.08
CA PHE A 43 -17.88 19.31 4.08
C PHE A 43 -16.86 19.57 5.19
N SER A 44 -17.18 19.12 6.40
CA SER A 44 -16.32 19.18 7.58
C SER A 44 -16.13 17.79 8.20
N VAL A 45 -15.03 17.60 8.94
CA VAL A 45 -14.65 16.32 9.56
C VAL A 45 -14.54 15.20 8.52
N LEU A 46 -13.74 15.44 7.48
CA LEU A 46 -13.48 14.44 6.45
C LEU A 46 -12.67 13.26 7.00
N TYR A 47 -13.02 12.08 6.52
CA TYR A 47 -12.29 10.85 6.73
C TYR A 47 -12.14 10.17 5.37
N HIS A 48 -10.99 9.53 5.13
CA HIS A 48 -10.76 8.70 3.96
C HIS A 48 -10.12 7.37 4.35
N GLU A 49 -10.36 6.38 3.49
CA GLU A 49 -9.64 5.11 3.48
C GLU A 49 -8.94 5.02 2.13
N LEU A 50 -7.61 4.86 2.12
CA LEU A 50 -6.81 4.81 0.91
C LEU A 50 -5.87 3.61 0.92
N GLU A 51 -5.98 2.81 -0.13
CA GLU A 51 -5.15 1.64 -0.34
C GLU A 51 -4.68 1.62 -1.80
N PHE A 52 -3.37 1.51 -1.99
CA PHE A 52 -2.75 1.30 -3.29
C PHE A 52 -2.39 -0.17 -3.46
N TYR A 53 -2.55 -0.67 -4.69
CA TYR A 53 -2.27 -2.06 -5.02
C TYR A 53 -1.24 -2.16 -6.13
N GLY A 54 -0.16 -2.89 -5.88
CA GLY A 54 0.97 -3.00 -6.80
C GLY A 54 1.68 -4.35 -6.72
N THR A 55 2.88 -4.43 -7.29
CA THR A 55 3.79 -5.57 -7.10
C THR A 55 5.02 -5.08 -6.36
N CYS A 56 5.30 -5.66 -5.19
CA CYS A 56 6.45 -5.23 -4.39
C CYS A 56 7.79 -5.57 -5.07
N PRO A 57 8.89 -4.87 -4.71
CA PRO A 57 10.20 -5.13 -5.30
C PRO A 57 10.67 -6.58 -5.18
N GLY A 58 10.28 -7.29 -4.11
CA GLY A 58 10.56 -8.72 -3.94
C GLY A 58 9.94 -9.58 -5.04
N CYS A 59 8.65 -9.37 -5.31
CA CYS A 59 7.90 -10.09 -6.33
C CYS A 59 8.31 -9.70 -7.76
N GLN A 60 8.71 -8.44 -7.98
CA GLN A 60 9.29 -8.03 -9.27
C GLN A 60 10.58 -8.82 -9.55
N ARG A 61 11.47 -8.89 -8.56
CA ARG A 61 12.75 -9.63 -8.68
C ARG A 61 12.56 -11.14 -8.87
N SER A 62 11.58 -11.75 -8.20
CA SER A 62 11.31 -13.19 -8.35
C SER A 62 10.73 -13.55 -9.72
N LYS A 63 9.98 -12.63 -10.35
CA LYS A 63 9.48 -12.82 -11.73
C LYS A 63 10.58 -12.67 -12.78
N SER A 64 11.63 -11.90 -12.50
CA SER A 64 12.78 -11.70 -13.40
C SER A 64 13.94 -12.69 -13.20
N ALA A 65 13.94 -13.48 -12.13
CA ALA A 65 14.97 -14.49 -11.91
C ALA A 65 14.65 -15.73 -12.76
N PRO A 66 15.59 -16.24 -13.58
CA PRO A 66 15.38 -17.54 -14.23
C PRO A 66 15.14 -18.60 -13.15
N PRO A 67 14.28 -19.61 -13.41
CA PRO A 67 14.02 -20.67 -12.45
C PRO A 67 15.36 -21.31 -12.08
N ARG A 68 15.79 -21.18 -10.81
CA ARG A 68 16.87 -22.01 -10.31
C ARG A 68 16.33 -23.44 -10.33
N LEU A 69 16.83 -24.26 -11.25
CA LEU A 69 16.65 -25.70 -11.15
C LEU A 69 17.15 -26.10 -9.75
N GLN A 70 16.21 -26.51 -8.90
CA GLN A 70 16.57 -27.17 -7.65
C GLN A 70 17.22 -28.49 -8.05
N SER A 71 18.53 -28.60 -7.88
CA SER A 71 19.21 -29.88 -7.90
C SER A 71 18.64 -30.71 -6.75
N SER A 72 17.82 -31.68 -7.11
CA SER A 72 17.48 -32.83 -6.29
C SER A 72 18.77 -33.40 -5.70
N GLN A 73 18.98 -33.22 -4.40
CA GLN A 73 19.96 -34.02 -3.68
C GLN A 73 19.21 -35.21 -3.07
N SER A 74 19.57 -36.37 -3.62
CA SER A 74 19.25 -37.69 -3.13
C SER A 74 19.76 -37.89 -1.70
N ALA A 75 18.94 -38.53 -0.87
CA ALA A 75 19.37 -39.48 0.15
C ALA A 75 18.27 -40.52 0.32
#